data_AF-A0A7Y2GX12-F1
#
_entry.id   AF-A0A7Y2GX12-F1
#
_cell.length_a   1.000
_cell.length_b   1.000
_cell.length_c   1.000
_cell.angle_alpha   90.00
_cell.angle_beta   90.00
_cell.angle_gamma   90.00
#
_symmetry.space_group_name_H-M   'P 1'
#
loop_
_entity.id
_entity.type
_entity.pdbx_description
1 polymer ?
#
loop_
_entity_poly.entity_id
_entity_poly.type
_entity_poly.pdbx_seq_one_letter_code
_entity_poly.pdbx_strand_id
1 'polypeptide(L)'
;ERGTVVETFPIYTDHSGAVLSKEVNSGDYVRAGQVLFKVQDLSRLWVLFDVYESDLAGIQLNDKLKFTTSAMPSKVFEAKVKFIDPSVNAKTRVAKIRAEIDNSSGKLKPGMFVKGELILGGESTVEIFLPETAILWTGERSVVYVKTDAEVPTYEFREVVIGNSTTNGYFIKEGITIGDEVVVNGAFVIDAAAQLNNNKSMMNRDISVKHAAGHSHHGSVNAEEQEFKVYGNCSMCKKNIEASLKGVNGLFYADWDQESKMLSVQFDPEKVSTEEMKERIAAAGYDTETHKASDEAYESLPKCCQFEREE
;
A
#
# COMPACT_ATOMS: atom_id res chain seq x y z
N GLU A 1 52.52 35.56 -62.05
CA GLU A 1 53.15 34.24 -61.86
C GLU A 1 52.27 33.19 -62.54
N ARG A 2 52.83 32.30 -63.37
CA ARG A 2 52.03 31.27 -64.07
C ARG A 2 51.87 30.08 -63.13
N GLY A 3 50.66 29.84 -62.63
CA GLY A 3 50.35 28.69 -61.79
C GLY A 3 50.51 27.37 -62.56
N THR A 4 51.14 26.38 -61.94
CA THR A 4 51.24 25.01 -62.46
C THR A 4 49.90 24.30 -62.33
N VAL A 5 49.47 23.61 -63.39
CA VAL A 5 48.26 22.78 -63.38
C VAL A 5 48.48 21.59 -62.46
N VAL A 6 47.55 21.35 -61.54
CA VAL A 6 47.55 20.20 -60.64
C VAL A 6 46.53 19.18 -61.16
N GLU A 7 47.01 18.10 -61.77
CA GLU A 7 46.16 17.05 -62.35
C GLU A 7 45.76 15.96 -61.35
N THR A 8 46.54 15.81 -60.27
CA THR A 8 46.27 14.85 -59.20
C THR A 8 46.43 15.51 -57.85
N PHE A 9 45.49 15.23 -56.94
CA PHE A 9 45.53 15.75 -55.58
C PHE A 9 45.06 14.67 -54.61
N PRO A 10 45.69 14.54 -53.44
CA PRO A 10 45.22 13.66 -52.39
C PRO A 10 43.96 14.25 -51.73
N ILE A 11 43.01 13.38 -51.39
CA ILE A 11 41.86 13.73 -50.55
C ILE A 11 42.10 13.10 -49.18
N TYR A 12 42.16 13.94 -48.15
CA TYR A 12 42.28 13.51 -46.77
C TYR A 12 40.93 13.62 -46.05
N THR A 13 40.77 12.82 -45.00
CA THR A 13 39.68 13.00 -44.05
C THR A 13 39.91 14.29 -43.24
N ASP A 14 38.84 15.02 -42.96
CA ASP A 14 38.84 16.22 -42.13
C ASP A 14 38.86 15.90 -40.63
N HIS A 15 38.53 14.66 -40.24
CA HIS A 15 38.55 14.19 -38.86
C HIS A 15 39.12 12.77 -38.74
N SER A 16 39.60 12.44 -37.53
CA SER A 16 40.01 11.08 -37.18
C SER A 16 38.78 10.20 -36.93
N GLY A 17 38.84 8.95 -37.37
CA GLY A 17 37.74 8.01 -37.19
C GLY A 17 38.00 6.66 -37.85
N ALA A 18 37.02 5.78 -37.76
CA ALA A 18 37.02 4.50 -38.45
C ALA A 18 36.28 4.62 -39.79
N VAL A 19 36.80 3.98 -40.84
CA VAL A 19 36.11 3.84 -42.13
C VAL A 19 35.01 2.79 -41.98
N LEU A 20 33.75 3.23 -42.03
CA LEU A 20 32.56 2.38 -41.93
C LEU A 20 32.20 1.73 -43.26
N SER A 21 32.32 2.50 -44.34
CA SER A 21 32.16 1.97 -45.70
C SER A 21 33.12 2.64 -46.66
N LYS A 22 33.54 1.85 -47.65
CA LYS A 22 34.36 2.26 -48.79
C LYS A 22 33.52 2.00 -50.03
N GLU A 23 33.09 3.07 -50.70
CA GLU A 23 32.14 3.04 -51.82
C GLU A 23 32.84 3.15 -53.19
N VAL A 24 34.19 3.14 -53.19
CA VAL A 24 35.02 3.31 -54.41
C VAL A 24 36.22 2.39 -54.34
N ASN A 25 36.63 1.88 -55.48
CA ASN A 25 37.84 1.10 -55.67
C ASN A 25 38.80 1.75 -56.67
N SER A 26 40.00 1.21 -56.74
CA SER A 26 40.99 1.66 -57.71
C SER A 26 40.49 1.39 -59.13
N GLY A 27 40.53 2.41 -60.00
CA GLY A 27 40.02 2.34 -61.38
C GLY A 27 38.60 2.86 -61.56
N ASP A 28 37.87 3.13 -60.48
CA ASP A 28 36.52 3.67 -60.57
C ASP A 28 36.53 5.14 -61.01
N TYR A 29 35.57 5.50 -61.87
CA TYR A 29 35.30 6.89 -62.21
C TYR A 29 34.43 7.53 -61.12
N VAL A 30 34.93 8.60 -60.50
CA VAL A 30 34.24 9.33 -59.42
C VAL A 30 33.61 10.61 -59.94
N ARG A 31 32.40 10.93 -59.47
CA ARG A 31 31.70 12.17 -59.81
C ARG A 31 31.70 13.17 -58.65
N ALA A 32 31.58 14.45 -58.97
CA ALA A 32 31.38 15.47 -57.94
C ALA A 32 30.12 15.16 -57.11
N GLY A 33 30.25 15.19 -55.79
CA GLY A 33 29.17 14.84 -54.85
C GLY A 33 29.04 13.34 -54.56
N GLN A 34 29.80 12.46 -55.21
CA GLN A 34 29.83 11.04 -54.88
C GLN A 34 30.52 10.82 -53.53
N VAL A 35 29.86 10.08 -52.64
CA VAL A 35 30.45 9.66 -51.36
C VAL A 35 31.52 8.61 -51.64
N LEU A 36 32.76 8.87 -51.21
CA LEU A 36 33.87 7.95 -51.42
C LEU A 36 34.07 7.01 -50.22
N PHE A 37 34.09 7.59 -49.03
CA PHE A 37 34.26 6.89 -47.77
C PHE A 37 33.28 7.46 -46.74
N LYS A 38 32.75 6.60 -45.87
CA LYS A 38 32.05 7.03 -44.66
C LYS A 38 33.00 6.84 -43.49
N VAL A 39 33.47 7.95 -42.92
CA VAL A 39 34.33 7.95 -41.73
C VAL A 39 33.50 8.42 -40.56
N GLN A 40 33.64 7.77 -39.41
CA GLN A 40 32.97 8.18 -38.19
C GLN A 40 33.92 8.08 -37.00
N ASP A 41 33.92 9.10 -36.14
CA ASP A 41 34.58 9.04 -34.85
C ASP A 41 33.78 8.12 -33.90
N LEU A 42 34.44 7.08 -33.39
CA LEU A 42 33.88 6.09 -32.47
C LEU A 42 34.37 6.28 -31.03
N SER A 43 35.09 7.38 -30.75
CA SER A 43 35.62 7.72 -29.42
C SER A 43 34.52 7.98 -28.40
N ARG A 44 33.39 8.54 -28.85
CA ARG A 44 32.19 8.76 -28.04
C ARG A 44 30.99 8.15 -28.74
N LEU A 45 30.24 7.34 -28.01
CA LEU A 45 29.08 6.66 -28.53
C LEU A 45 27.83 7.11 -27.79
N TRP A 46 26.71 7.06 -28.50
CA TRP A 46 25.40 7.15 -27.88
C TRP A 46 24.84 5.76 -27.66
N VAL A 47 24.29 5.58 -26.47
CA VAL A 47 23.57 4.38 -26.08
C VAL A 47 22.10 4.77 -25.97
N LEU A 48 21.26 4.12 -26.78
CA LEU A 48 19.83 4.38 -26.84
C LEU A 48 19.11 3.30 -26.03
N PHE A 49 18.29 3.71 -25.08
CA PHE A 49 17.42 2.82 -24.32
C PHE A 49 15.95 3.16 -24.61
N ASP A 50 15.15 2.13 -24.73
CA ASP A 50 13.70 2.24 -24.83
C ASP A 50 13.11 2.18 -23.42
N VAL A 51 12.31 3.18 -23.07
CA VAL A 51 11.68 3.34 -21.74
C VAL A 51 10.18 3.40 -21.91
N TYR A 52 9.44 2.67 -21.08
CA TYR A 52 7.98 2.75 -21.07
C TYR A 52 7.49 4.08 -20.54
N GLU A 53 6.34 4.51 -21.05
CA GLU A 53 5.71 5.77 -20.64
C GLU A 53 5.44 5.89 -19.13
N SER A 54 5.12 4.78 -18.46
CA SER A 54 4.90 4.74 -17.01
C SER A 54 6.11 5.17 -16.20
N ASP A 55 7.31 4.86 -16.70
CA ASP A 55 8.56 5.00 -15.95
C ASP A 55 9.23 6.35 -16.24
N LEU A 56 8.80 7.04 -17.30
CA LEU A 56 9.36 8.33 -17.71
C LEU A 56 9.25 9.42 -16.64
N ALA A 57 8.21 9.36 -15.80
CA ALA A 57 8.00 10.36 -14.74
C ALA A 57 9.16 10.42 -13.73
N GLY A 58 9.84 9.28 -13.51
CA GLY A 58 10.96 9.20 -12.57
C GLY A 58 12.32 9.57 -13.17
N ILE A 59 12.46 9.64 -14.50
CA ILE A 59 13.76 9.81 -15.16
C ILE A 59 14.10 11.28 -15.33
N GLN A 60 15.30 11.65 -14.92
CA GLN A 60 15.84 13.00 -15.02
C GLN A 60 17.11 13.06 -15.88
N LEU A 61 17.42 14.28 -16.36
CA LEU A 61 18.68 14.54 -17.04
C LEU A 61 19.85 14.36 -16.08
N ASN A 62 20.92 13.75 -16.56
CA ASN A 62 22.12 13.35 -15.82
C ASN A 62 21.96 12.17 -14.86
N ASP A 63 20.84 11.45 -14.88
CA ASP A 63 20.72 10.18 -14.16
C ASP A 63 21.83 9.21 -14.57
N LYS A 64 22.34 8.49 -13.57
CA LYS A 64 23.38 7.47 -13.75
C LYS A 64 22.73 6.17 -14.17
N LEU A 65 23.19 5.63 -15.28
CA LEU A 65 22.80 4.30 -15.73
C LEU A 65 24.00 3.37 -15.77
N LYS A 66 23.75 2.11 -15.45
CA LYS A 66 24.69 1.02 -15.63
C LYS A 66 24.18 0.15 -16.76
N PHE A 67 25.04 -0.27 -17.66
CA PHE A 67 24.63 -1.17 -18.73
C PHE A 67 25.69 -2.20 -19.04
N THR A 68 25.23 -3.31 -19.60
CA THR A 68 26.04 -4.41 -20.10
C THR A 68 25.70 -4.63 -21.57
N THR A 69 26.57 -5.33 -22.29
CA THR A 69 26.32 -5.73 -23.68
C THR A 69 26.28 -7.24 -23.76
N SER A 70 25.49 -7.79 -24.69
CA SER A 70 25.44 -9.25 -24.87
C SER A 70 26.79 -9.87 -25.23
N ALA A 71 27.68 -9.08 -25.83
CA ALA A 71 29.04 -9.50 -26.17
C ALA A 71 29.97 -9.55 -24.95
N MET A 72 29.68 -8.79 -23.89
CA MET A 72 30.51 -8.66 -22.69
C MET A 72 29.63 -8.55 -21.42
N PRO A 73 28.96 -9.65 -21.01
CA PRO A 73 28.03 -9.61 -19.88
C PRO A 73 28.72 -9.36 -18.52
N SER A 74 30.00 -9.72 -18.39
CA SER A 74 30.77 -9.52 -17.15
C SER A 74 31.31 -8.09 -16.97
N LYS A 75 31.20 -7.24 -17.99
CA LYS A 75 31.72 -5.88 -17.94
C LYS A 75 30.57 -4.88 -17.89
N VAL A 76 30.49 -4.17 -16.77
CA VAL A 76 29.53 -3.08 -16.56
C VAL A 76 30.14 -1.78 -17.07
N PHE A 77 29.36 -1.04 -17.83
CA PHE A 77 29.67 0.30 -18.32
C PHE A 77 28.74 1.29 -17.64
N GLU A 78 29.25 2.48 -17.31
CA GLU A 78 28.47 3.54 -16.69
C GLU A 78 28.31 4.70 -17.66
N ALA A 79 27.09 5.17 -17.84
CA ALA A 79 26.78 6.33 -18.67
C ALA A 79 25.80 7.27 -17.97
N LYS A 80 25.61 8.46 -18.55
CA LYS A 80 24.66 9.45 -18.06
C LYS A 80 23.62 9.78 -19.11
N VAL A 81 22.37 9.93 -18.69
CA VAL A 81 21.29 10.40 -19.56
C VAL A 81 21.57 11.84 -19.95
N LYS A 82 21.67 12.11 -21.25
CA LYS A 82 21.90 13.45 -21.81
C LYS A 82 20.72 14.02 -22.54
N PHE A 83 19.84 13.15 -23.03
CA PHE A 83 18.66 13.57 -23.76
C PHE A 83 17.54 12.55 -23.58
N ILE A 84 16.34 13.06 -23.36
CA ILE A 84 15.11 12.27 -23.29
C ILE A 84 14.27 12.75 -24.46
N ASP A 85 13.85 11.83 -25.34
CA ASP A 85 13.03 12.17 -26.49
C ASP A 85 11.69 12.77 -26.01
N PRO A 86 11.29 13.98 -26.48
CA PRO A 86 10.03 14.60 -26.07
C PRO A 86 8.80 13.85 -26.61
N SER A 87 8.98 12.87 -27.48
CA SER A 87 7.91 12.10 -28.10
C SER A 87 7.94 10.63 -27.68
N VAL A 88 6.75 10.07 -27.43
CA VAL A 88 6.54 8.63 -27.23
C VAL A 88 6.09 8.02 -28.55
N ASN A 89 6.67 6.89 -28.93
CA ASN A 89 6.21 6.16 -30.11
C ASN A 89 4.82 5.59 -29.86
N ALA A 90 3.82 6.05 -30.63
CA ALA A 90 2.43 5.66 -30.44
C ALA A 90 2.17 4.14 -30.62
N LYS A 91 2.99 3.43 -31.39
CA LYS A 91 2.83 1.98 -31.63
C LYS A 91 3.41 1.13 -30.51
N THR A 92 4.58 1.50 -30.01
CA THR A 92 5.29 0.70 -28.99
C THR A 92 5.10 1.23 -27.58
N ARG A 93 4.53 2.43 -27.40
CA ARG A 93 4.37 3.14 -26.12
C ARG A 93 5.68 3.30 -25.35
N VAL A 94 6.79 3.42 -26.08
CA VAL A 94 8.12 3.68 -25.52
C VAL A 94 8.65 5.02 -26.00
N ALA A 95 9.36 5.71 -25.11
CA ALA A 95 10.22 6.84 -25.45
C ALA A 95 11.68 6.40 -25.49
N LYS A 96 12.51 7.15 -26.22
CA LYS A 96 13.95 6.88 -26.31
C LYS A 96 14.71 7.80 -25.38
N ILE A 97 15.53 7.23 -24.51
CA ILE A 97 16.54 7.99 -23.77
C ILE A 97 17.91 7.77 -24.41
N ARG A 98 18.68 8.85 -24.52
CA ARG A 98 20.03 8.85 -25.05
C ARG A 98 21.02 9.09 -23.92
N ALA A 99 21.89 8.13 -23.74
CA ALA A 99 23.04 8.21 -22.87
C ALA A 99 24.33 8.38 -23.68
N GLU A 100 25.28 9.13 -23.15
CA GLU A 100 26.60 9.28 -23.76
C GLU A 100 27.64 8.46 -22.98
N ILE A 101 28.49 7.73 -23.71
CA ILE A 101 29.56 6.91 -23.15
C ILE A 101 30.89 7.20 -23.85
N ASP A 102 31.96 7.27 -23.04
CA ASP A 102 33.33 7.30 -23.54
C ASP A 102 33.75 5.89 -23.99
N ASN A 103 34.11 5.76 -25.26
CA ASN A 103 34.58 4.54 -25.90
C ASN A 103 36.05 4.67 -26.38
N SER A 104 36.88 5.39 -25.63
CA SER A 104 38.33 5.47 -25.84
C SER A 104 39.01 4.10 -25.95
N SER A 105 38.50 3.08 -25.26
CA SER A 105 39.01 1.71 -25.36
C SER A 105 38.65 0.97 -26.66
N GLY A 106 37.74 1.51 -27.48
CA GLY A 106 37.28 0.90 -28.74
C GLY A 106 36.54 -0.43 -28.59
N LYS A 107 36.16 -0.81 -27.36
CA LYS A 107 35.53 -2.12 -27.08
C LYS A 107 34.05 -2.15 -27.49
N LEU A 108 33.37 -1.02 -27.43
CA LEU A 108 31.98 -0.90 -27.86
C LEU A 108 31.94 -0.59 -29.36
N LYS A 109 31.08 -1.31 -30.09
CA LYS A 109 30.86 -1.08 -31.51
C LYS A 109 29.41 -0.62 -31.74
N PRO A 110 29.17 0.32 -32.67
CA PRO A 110 27.81 0.68 -33.08
C PRO A 110 27.00 -0.56 -33.50
N GLY A 111 25.71 -0.56 -33.17
CA GLY A 111 24.80 -1.66 -33.48
C GLY A 111 24.79 -2.80 -32.45
N MET A 112 25.63 -2.77 -31.42
CA MET A 112 25.55 -3.73 -30.31
C MET A 112 24.25 -3.55 -29.50
N PHE A 113 23.64 -4.68 -29.12
CA PHE A 113 22.52 -4.68 -28.19
C PHE A 113 23.02 -4.50 -26.75
N VAL A 114 22.31 -3.67 -25.99
CA VAL A 114 22.66 -3.30 -24.61
C VAL A 114 21.49 -3.58 -23.69
N LYS A 115 21.79 -3.91 -22.44
CA LYS A 115 20.82 -3.99 -21.35
C LYS A 115 21.26 -3.04 -20.26
N GLY A 116 20.39 -2.11 -19.89
CA GLY A 116 20.68 -1.06 -18.92
C GLY A 116 19.77 -1.16 -17.71
N GLU A 117 20.33 -0.80 -16.56
CA GLU A 117 19.64 -0.58 -15.31
C GLU A 117 19.84 0.89 -14.94
N LEU A 118 18.73 1.60 -14.78
CA LEU A 118 18.72 2.99 -14.36
C LEU A 118 18.46 3.05 -12.85
N ILE A 119 19.34 3.74 -12.12
CA ILE A 119 19.16 3.95 -10.69
C ILE A 119 18.44 5.29 -10.52
N LEU A 120 17.13 5.23 -10.26
CA LEU A 120 16.34 6.43 -10.01
C LEU A 120 16.68 6.98 -8.62
N GLY A 121 17.26 8.17 -8.61
CA GLY A 121 17.51 8.93 -7.38
C GLY A 121 16.23 9.64 -6.97
N GLY A 122 15.29 8.92 -6.36
CA GLY A 122 14.22 9.57 -5.61
C GLY A 122 14.85 10.42 -4.50
N GLU A 123 14.38 11.65 -4.31
CA GLU A 123 14.66 12.39 -3.08
C GLU A 123 14.44 11.42 -1.92
N SER A 124 15.47 11.19 -1.13
CA SER A 124 15.34 10.43 0.10
C SER A 124 14.53 11.26 1.09
N THR A 125 13.22 11.37 0.86
CA THR A 125 12.29 11.31 1.99
C THR A 125 12.70 10.05 2.73
N VAL A 126 13.01 10.19 4.02
CA VAL A 126 13.41 9.05 4.85
C VAL A 126 12.15 8.18 5.01
N GLU A 127 11.87 7.37 4.01
CA GLU A 127 10.79 6.39 4.02
C GLU A 127 11.34 5.12 4.66
N ILE A 128 10.63 4.61 5.65
CA ILE A 128 11.05 3.41 6.38
C ILE A 128 10.84 2.21 5.45
N PHE A 129 11.92 1.52 5.09
CA PHE A 129 11.85 0.32 4.27
C PHE A 129 11.68 -0.92 5.15
N LEU A 130 10.71 -1.77 4.82
CA LEU A 130 10.54 -3.09 5.42
C LEU A 130 10.61 -4.21 4.37
N PRO A 131 11.30 -5.33 4.68
CA PRO A 131 11.24 -6.54 3.86
C PRO A 131 9.81 -7.06 3.76
N GLU A 132 9.47 -7.71 2.64
CA GLU A 132 8.16 -8.36 2.46
C GLU A 132 7.84 -9.35 3.58
N THR A 133 8.84 -10.05 4.10
CA THR A 133 8.66 -11.05 5.17
C THR A 133 8.22 -10.47 6.52
N ALA A 134 8.38 -9.16 6.72
CA ALA A 134 7.98 -8.47 7.95
C ALA A 134 6.50 -8.05 7.95
N ILE A 135 5.87 -8.04 6.77
CA ILE A 135 4.53 -7.51 6.56
C ILE A 135 3.54 -8.67 6.44
N LEU A 136 2.50 -8.66 7.27
CA LEU A 136 1.38 -9.57 7.15
C LEU A 136 0.19 -8.85 6.49
N TRP A 137 -0.47 -9.54 5.57
CA TRP A 137 -1.58 -9.02 4.78
C TRP A 137 -2.88 -9.67 5.26
N THR A 138 -3.90 -8.88 5.56
CA THR A 138 -5.25 -9.39 5.90
C THR A 138 -6.26 -9.13 4.78
N GLY A 139 -5.79 -8.80 3.57
CA GLY A 139 -6.60 -8.41 2.43
C GLY A 139 -6.86 -6.91 2.37
N GLU A 140 -7.52 -6.36 3.40
CA GLU A 140 -7.86 -4.92 3.45
C GLU A 140 -6.77 -4.04 4.10
N ARG A 141 -5.91 -4.65 4.93
CA ARG A 141 -4.90 -3.95 5.72
C ARG A 141 -3.58 -4.71 5.74
N SER A 142 -2.56 -3.96 6.13
CA SER A 142 -1.19 -4.44 6.29
C SER A 142 -0.75 -4.21 7.73
N VAL A 143 -0.15 -5.23 8.32
CA VAL A 143 0.15 -5.25 9.75
C VAL A 143 1.57 -5.74 9.99
N VAL A 144 2.20 -5.22 11.02
CA VAL A 144 3.55 -5.60 11.46
C VAL A 144 3.55 -5.83 12.96
N TYR A 145 4.54 -6.58 13.43
CA TYR A 145 4.78 -6.77 14.86
C TYR A 145 6.04 -6.02 15.28
N VAL A 146 5.87 -5.08 16.20
CA VAL A 146 6.97 -4.25 16.75
C VAL A 146 7.30 -4.74 18.16
N LYS A 147 8.58 -4.91 18.47
CA LYS A 147 9.02 -5.30 19.80
C LYS A 147 8.88 -4.10 20.76
N THR A 148 8.23 -4.34 21.89
CA THR A 148 8.08 -3.35 22.97
C THR A 148 9.17 -3.52 24.02
N ASP A 149 9.54 -2.42 24.69
CA ASP A 149 10.54 -2.42 25.77
C ASP A 149 9.94 -2.88 27.11
N ALA A 150 9.63 -4.18 27.19
CA ALA A 150 9.17 -4.84 28.41
C ALA A 150 10.24 -5.81 28.92
N GLU A 151 10.23 -6.12 30.23
CA GLU A 151 11.17 -7.09 30.84
C GLU A 151 11.12 -8.48 30.17
N VAL A 152 9.99 -8.82 29.54
CA VAL A 152 9.82 -10.00 28.70
C VAL A 152 9.64 -9.57 27.24
N PRO A 153 10.32 -10.20 26.26
CA PRO A 153 10.18 -9.88 24.85
C PRO A 153 8.72 -10.00 24.39
N THR A 154 8.06 -8.85 24.27
CA THR A 154 6.65 -8.74 23.90
C THR A 154 6.58 -8.02 22.56
N TYR A 155 5.64 -8.45 21.72
CA TYR A 155 5.45 -7.90 20.39
C TYR A 155 4.05 -7.31 20.30
N GLU A 156 3.97 -6.06 19.88
CA GLU A 156 2.72 -5.34 19.69
C GLU A 156 2.32 -5.34 18.22
N PHE A 157 1.04 -5.63 17.99
CA PHE A 157 0.40 -5.51 16.70
C PHE A 157 0.27 -4.03 16.30
N ARG A 158 0.73 -3.68 15.09
CA ARG A 158 0.60 -2.33 14.55
C ARG A 158 0.16 -2.36 13.09
N GLU A 159 -0.88 -1.59 12.77
CA GLU A 159 -1.33 -1.39 11.39
C GLU A 159 -0.42 -0.38 10.69
N VAL A 160 -0.09 -0.63 9.43
CA VAL A 160 0.84 0.21 8.65
C VAL A 160 0.26 0.53 7.29
N VAL A 161 0.57 1.72 6.80
CA VAL A 161 0.22 2.14 5.44
C VAL A 161 1.41 1.91 4.54
N ILE A 162 1.26 0.99 3.59
CA ILE A 162 2.29 0.67 2.62
C ILE A 162 2.32 1.71 1.49
N GLY A 163 3.52 2.12 1.12
CA GLY A 163 3.84 2.96 -0.02
C GLY A 163 4.35 2.18 -1.22
N ASN A 164 5.39 2.69 -1.87
CA ASN A 164 5.93 2.10 -3.09
C ASN A 164 6.57 0.73 -2.80
N SER A 165 6.36 -0.22 -3.71
CA SER A 165 7.02 -1.53 -3.66
C SER A 165 8.39 -1.48 -4.34
N THR A 166 9.29 -2.32 -3.87
CA THR A 166 10.61 -2.59 -4.45
C THR A 166 10.77 -4.10 -4.63
N THR A 167 11.79 -4.55 -5.36
CA THR A 167 12.05 -5.97 -5.61
C THR A 167 12.07 -6.85 -4.36
N ASN A 168 12.44 -6.30 -3.20
CA ASN A 168 12.66 -7.07 -1.96
C ASN A 168 11.81 -6.60 -0.77
N GLY A 169 10.80 -5.75 -0.98
CA GLY A 169 9.99 -5.22 0.13
C GLY A 169 9.24 -3.96 -0.24
N TYR A 170 8.83 -3.22 0.79
CA TYR A 170 7.96 -2.06 0.63
C TYR A 170 8.40 -0.90 1.51
N PHE A 171 8.18 0.31 1.01
CA PHE A 171 8.29 1.52 1.82
C PHE A 171 7.04 1.72 2.67
N ILE A 172 7.20 2.14 3.92
CA ILE A 172 6.12 2.40 4.86
C ILE A 172 5.91 3.92 4.96
N LYS A 173 4.67 4.35 4.71
CA LYS A 173 4.27 5.76 4.80
C LYS A 173 3.91 6.15 6.22
N GLU A 174 3.16 5.29 6.91
CA GLU A 174 2.65 5.55 8.26
C GLU A 174 2.59 4.26 9.09
N GLY A 175 2.59 4.42 10.41
CA GLY A 175 2.43 3.33 11.37
C GLY A 175 3.72 2.80 11.99
N ILE A 176 4.91 3.28 11.59
CA ILE A 176 6.18 2.92 12.24
C ILE A 176 7.05 4.17 12.35
N THR A 177 7.89 4.21 13.38
CA THR A 177 8.86 5.28 13.59
C THR A 177 10.30 4.76 13.50
N ILE A 178 11.22 5.66 13.18
CA ILE A 178 12.65 5.31 13.12
C ILE A 178 13.12 4.93 14.53
N GLY A 179 13.63 3.71 14.68
CA GLY A 179 14.06 3.13 15.95
C GLY A 179 13.22 1.95 16.42
N ASP A 180 12.04 1.73 15.83
CA ASP A 180 11.20 0.57 16.12
C ASP A 180 11.88 -0.74 15.64
N GLU A 181 11.96 -1.75 16.52
CA GLU A 181 12.44 -3.09 16.16
C GLU A 181 11.28 -3.95 15.63
N VAL A 182 11.29 -4.26 14.33
CA VAL A 182 10.22 -5.00 13.66
C VAL A 182 10.61 -6.46 13.43
N VAL A 183 9.65 -7.37 13.61
CA VAL A 183 9.85 -8.80 13.35
C VAL A 183 9.90 -9.05 11.84
N VAL A 184 11.05 -9.50 11.35
CA VAL A 184 11.26 -9.85 9.94
C VAL A 184 11.07 -11.33 9.63
N ASN A 185 11.18 -12.20 10.63
CA ASN A 185 11.08 -13.66 10.49
C ASN A 185 10.15 -14.20 11.57
N GLY A 186 9.19 -15.05 11.17
CA GLY A 186 8.27 -15.69 12.11
C GLY A 186 7.10 -14.81 12.58
N ALA A 187 6.81 -13.70 11.89
CA ALA A 187 5.68 -12.82 12.21
C ALA A 187 4.34 -13.58 12.29
N PHE A 188 4.13 -14.59 11.44
CA PHE A 188 2.94 -15.46 11.48
C PHE A 188 2.85 -16.31 12.76
N VAL A 189 3.98 -16.77 13.30
CA VAL A 189 4.00 -17.55 14.55
C VAL A 189 3.64 -16.66 15.74
N ILE A 190 4.14 -15.42 15.74
CA ILE A 190 3.80 -14.43 16.75
C ILE A 190 2.32 -14.07 16.66
N ASP A 191 1.79 -13.90 15.45
CA ASP A 191 0.37 -13.65 15.24
C ASP A 191 -0.51 -14.82 15.75
N ALA A 192 -0.17 -16.06 15.41
CA ALA A 192 -0.87 -17.23 15.89
C ALA A 192 -0.83 -17.34 17.42
N ALA A 193 0.32 -17.05 18.04
CA ALA A 193 0.45 -17.01 19.50
C ALA A 193 -0.40 -15.87 20.10
N ALA A 194 -0.46 -14.71 19.45
CA ALA A 194 -1.31 -13.61 19.90
C ALA A 194 -2.80 -13.99 19.84
N GLN A 195 -3.26 -14.66 18.78
CA GLN A 195 -4.63 -15.17 18.67
C GLN A 195 -4.97 -16.16 19.78
N LEU A 196 -4.08 -17.13 20.05
CA LEU A 196 -4.28 -18.13 21.10
C LEU A 196 -4.33 -17.53 22.51
N ASN A 197 -3.57 -16.45 22.73
CA ASN A 197 -3.54 -15.72 24.00
C ASN A 197 -4.59 -14.60 24.09
N ASN A 198 -5.52 -14.53 23.13
CA ASN A 198 -6.56 -13.49 23.05
C ASN A 198 -6.00 -12.06 23.05
N ASN A 199 -4.80 -11.87 22.48
CA ASN A 199 -4.17 -10.58 22.24
C ASN A 199 -4.56 -10.04 20.86
N LYS A 200 -4.24 -8.76 20.59
CA LYS A 200 -4.54 -8.10 19.31
C LYS A 200 -3.75 -8.80 18.22
N SER A 201 -4.44 -9.19 17.16
CA SER A 201 -3.89 -9.95 16.05
C SER A 201 -4.53 -9.53 14.73
N MET A 202 -3.93 -9.96 13.62
CA MET A 202 -4.46 -9.84 12.27
C MET A 202 -5.91 -10.32 12.11
N MET A 203 -6.41 -11.22 12.97
CA MET A 203 -7.81 -11.71 12.93
C MET A 203 -8.69 -11.19 14.08
N ASN A 204 -8.11 -10.70 15.17
CA ASN A 204 -8.85 -10.26 16.36
C ASN A 204 -8.41 -8.85 16.77
N ARG A 205 -9.15 -7.82 16.32
CA ARG A 205 -8.81 -6.40 16.53
C ARG A 205 -9.30 -5.87 17.87
N ASP A 206 -10.52 -6.25 18.21
CA ASP A 206 -11.23 -5.78 19.39
C ASP A 206 -11.29 -6.93 20.38
N ILE A 207 -10.24 -7.03 21.22
CA ILE A 207 -10.31 -7.89 22.40
C ILE A 207 -11.34 -7.24 23.34
N SER A 208 -12.62 -7.56 23.15
CA SER A 208 -13.57 -7.47 24.25
C SER A 208 -13.17 -8.57 25.22
N VAL A 209 -12.31 -8.23 26.19
CA VAL A 209 -11.99 -9.11 27.29
C VAL A 209 -13.31 -9.35 28.02
N LYS A 210 -13.97 -10.49 27.75
CA LYS A 210 -14.84 -11.12 28.73
C LYS A 210 -13.95 -11.31 29.95
N HIS A 211 -14.04 -10.41 30.91
CA HIS A 211 -13.30 -10.49 32.16
C HIS A 211 -13.78 -11.75 32.88
N ALA A 212 -13.05 -12.85 32.67
CA ALA A 212 -12.88 -13.80 33.76
C ALA A 212 -12.24 -13.00 34.90
N ALA A 213 -12.92 -12.99 36.04
CA ALA A 213 -12.57 -12.24 37.24
C ALA A 213 -11.04 -12.18 37.48
N GLY A 214 -10.50 -10.96 37.47
CA GLY A 214 -9.08 -10.72 37.70
C GLY A 214 -8.78 -9.23 37.69
N HIS A 215 -8.51 -8.67 38.85
CA HIS A 215 -8.33 -7.25 39.14
C HIS A 215 -7.33 -6.53 38.21
N SER A 216 -7.77 -5.42 37.59
CA SER A 216 -7.28 -4.04 37.86
C SER A 216 -7.54 -3.11 36.66
N HIS A 217 -8.48 -2.18 36.79
CA HIS A 217 -8.41 -0.90 36.08
C HIS A 217 -8.86 0.23 37.00
N HIS A 218 -8.03 1.28 37.06
CA HIS A 218 -8.38 2.57 37.63
C HIS A 218 -9.53 3.19 36.81
N GLY A 219 -10.64 3.49 37.48
CA GLY A 219 -11.79 4.22 36.93
C GLY A 219 -13.12 3.53 37.26
N SER A 220 -13.51 3.55 38.53
CA SER A 220 -14.78 2.99 39.01
C SER A 220 -15.96 3.74 38.37
N VAL A 221 -16.65 3.06 37.46
CA VAL A 221 -18.06 3.33 37.17
C VAL A 221 -18.78 2.04 37.56
N ASN A 222 -19.66 2.13 38.55
CA ASN A 222 -20.42 1.00 39.07
C ASN A 222 -21.47 0.63 38.01
N ALA A 223 -21.18 -0.37 37.18
CA ALA A 223 -22.06 -0.80 36.10
C ALA A 223 -22.53 -2.23 36.38
N GLU A 224 -23.83 -2.38 36.61
CA GLU A 224 -24.50 -3.65 36.81
C GLU A 224 -25.13 -4.11 35.49
N GLU A 225 -25.07 -5.41 35.21
CA GLU A 225 -25.66 -6.03 34.03
C GLU A 225 -26.81 -6.94 34.47
N GLN A 226 -27.99 -6.73 33.90
CA GLN A 226 -29.16 -7.57 34.14
C GLN A 226 -29.85 -7.92 32.83
N GLU A 227 -30.44 -9.12 32.80
CA GLU A 227 -31.27 -9.58 31.71
C GLU A 227 -32.68 -9.84 32.22
N PHE A 228 -33.68 -9.37 31.48
CA PHE A 228 -35.07 -9.66 31.78
C PHE A 228 -35.90 -9.81 30.51
N LYS A 229 -36.95 -10.62 30.59
CA LYS A 229 -37.78 -10.96 29.44
C LYS A 229 -38.74 -9.83 29.10
N VAL A 230 -38.77 -9.47 27.82
CA VAL A 230 -39.66 -8.45 27.26
C VAL A 230 -40.36 -9.06 26.06
N TYR A 231 -41.69 -9.03 26.05
CA TYR A 231 -42.46 -9.66 25.00
C TYR A 231 -42.45 -8.82 23.72
N GLY A 232 -42.08 -9.44 22.61
CA GLY A 232 -42.04 -8.83 21.28
C GLY A 232 -41.93 -9.91 20.20
N ASN A 233 -42.38 -9.58 18.98
CA ASN A 233 -42.54 -10.57 17.91
C ASN A 233 -41.77 -10.24 16.62
N CYS A 234 -41.21 -9.04 16.47
CA CYS A 234 -40.52 -8.67 15.25
C CYS A 234 -39.40 -7.65 15.48
N SER A 235 -38.58 -7.47 14.44
CA SER A 235 -37.44 -6.55 14.42
C SER A 235 -37.83 -5.08 14.60
N MET A 236 -39.09 -4.71 14.35
CA MET A 236 -39.61 -3.38 14.72
C MET A 236 -39.80 -3.23 16.23
N CYS A 237 -40.16 -4.31 16.93
CA CYS A 237 -40.29 -4.29 18.38
C CYS A 237 -38.93 -4.11 19.05
N LYS A 238 -37.87 -4.75 18.52
CA LYS A 238 -36.48 -4.53 18.95
C LYS A 238 -36.14 -3.04 19.01
N LYS A 239 -36.35 -2.34 17.88
CA LYS A 239 -36.05 -0.91 17.76
C LYS A 239 -36.86 -0.05 18.73
N ASN A 240 -38.13 -0.38 18.94
CA ASN A 240 -39.01 0.39 19.81
C ASN A 240 -38.70 0.15 21.30
N ILE A 241 -38.40 -1.09 21.69
CA ILE A 241 -37.99 -1.46 23.05
C ILE A 241 -36.68 -0.75 23.40
N GLU A 242 -35.67 -0.84 22.53
CA GLU A 242 -34.41 -0.11 22.72
C GLU A 242 -34.61 1.41 22.73
N ALA A 243 -35.46 1.95 21.85
CA ALA A 243 -35.76 3.37 21.81
C ALA A 243 -36.45 3.88 23.08
N SER A 244 -37.29 3.06 23.73
CA SER A 244 -37.95 3.42 25.00
C SER A 244 -36.96 3.69 26.12
N LEU A 245 -35.78 3.08 26.03
CA LEU A 245 -34.70 3.18 27.00
C LEU A 245 -33.62 4.20 26.61
N LYS A 246 -33.65 4.74 25.38
CA LYS A 246 -32.72 5.79 24.95
C LYS A 246 -32.98 7.07 25.74
N GLY A 247 -31.95 7.55 26.44
CA GLY A 247 -32.01 8.75 27.27
C GLY A 247 -32.35 8.51 28.74
N VAL A 248 -32.37 7.25 29.19
CA VAL A 248 -32.29 6.93 30.63
C VAL A 248 -30.90 7.35 31.14
N ASN A 249 -30.85 8.22 32.14
CA ASN A 249 -29.59 8.63 32.75
C ASN A 249 -29.04 7.49 33.62
N GLY A 250 -27.84 7.00 33.28
CA GLY A 250 -27.25 5.83 33.94
C GLY A 250 -27.44 4.51 33.19
N LEU A 251 -28.13 4.50 32.04
CA LEU A 251 -28.15 3.33 31.15
C LEU A 251 -27.04 3.45 30.11
N PHE A 252 -26.10 2.50 30.13
CA PHE A 252 -24.97 2.45 29.20
C PHE A 252 -25.29 1.62 27.95
N TYR A 253 -26.07 0.56 28.11
CA TYR A 253 -26.37 -0.39 27.05
C TYR A 253 -27.75 -1.02 27.23
N ALA A 254 -28.46 -1.24 26.13
CA ALA A 254 -29.70 -2.01 26.06
C ALA A 254 -29.80 -2.66 24.68
N ASP A 255 -29.88 -3.99 24.64
CA ASP A 255 -30.09 -4.76 23.40
C ASP A 255 -31.14 -5.83 23.65
N TRP A 256 -32.16 -5.84 22.80
CA TRP A 256 -33.23 -6.83 22.86
C TRP A 256 -33.05 -7.87 21.77
N ASP A 257 -33.04 -9.14 22.16
CA ASP A 257 -32.90 -10.24 21.22
C ASP A 257 -34.26 -10.83 20.83
N GLN A 258 -34.47 -10.99 19.52
CA GLN A 258 -35.76 -11.42 18.97
C GLN A 258 -36.01 -12.92 19.15
N GLU A 259 -34.95 -13.74 19.17
CA GLU A 259 -35.08 -15.20 19.27
C GLU A 259 -35.34 -15.63 20.71
N SER A 260 -34.62 -15.05 21.67
CA SER A 260 -34.73 -15.32 23.10
C SER A 260 -35.79 -14.48 23.81
N LYS A 261 -36.22 -13.36 23.22
CA LYS A 261 -37.12 -12.35 23.82
C LYS A 261 -36.56 -11.74 25.12
N MET A 262 -35.24 -11.74 25.25
CA MET A 262 -34.52 -11.20 26.41
C MET A 262 -33.97 -9.82 26.09
N LEU A 263 -34.12 -8.88 27.02
CA LEU A 263 -33.45 -7.59 26.99
C LEU A 263 -32.25 -7.65 27.92
N SER A 264 -31.05 -7.42 27.39
CA SER A 264 -29.83 -7.29 28.18
C SER A 264 -29.52 -5.81 28.36
N VAL A 265 -29.45 -5.35 29.61
CA VAL A 265 -29.15 -3.95 29.95
C VAL A 265 -27.92 -3.84 30.85
N GLN A 266 -27.12 -2.82 30.60
CA GLN A 266 -26.03 -2.42 31.48
C GLN A 266 -26.28 -1.01 31.99
N PHE A 267 -26.34 -0.86 33.30
CA PHE A 267 -26.73 0.40 33.93
C PHE A 267 -26.03 0.65 35.26
N ASP A 268 -26.09 1.89 35.72
CA ASP A 268 -25.59 2.29 37.03
C ASP A 268 -26.71 2.13 38.08
N PRO A 269 -26.59 1.18 39.03
CA PRO A 269 -27.66 0.91 40.01
C PRO A 269 -27.89 2.05 41.00
N GLU A 270 -26.98 3.03 41.07
CA GLU A 270 -27.19 4.25 41.85
C GLU A 270 -28.05 5.29 41.12
N LYS A 271 -28.23 5.16 39.79
CA LYS A 271 -28.92 6.14 38.95
C LYS A 271 -30.23 5.65 38.34
N VAL A 272 -30.33 4.36 38.04
CA VAL A 272 -31.55 3.77 37.47
C VAL A 272 -31.79 2.39 38.04
N SER A 273 -33.05 2.08 38.32
CA SER A 273 -33.46 0.75 38.78
C SER A 273 -34.04 -0.09 37.64
N THR A 274 -33.97 -1.41 37.78
CA THR A 274 -34.61 -2.33 36.83
C THR A 274 -36.12 -2.20 36.78
N GLU A 275 -36.75 -1.76 37.87
CA GLU A 275 -38.19 -1.49 37.91
C GLU A 275 -38.54 -0.26 37.06
N GLU A 276 -37.78 0.82 37.16
CA GLU A 276 -37.97 2.03 36.33
C GLU A 276 -37.80 1.73 34.82
N MET A 277 -36.85 0.87 34.46
CA MET A 277 -36.69 0.42 33.08
C MET A 277 -37.89 -0.39 32.59
N LYS A 278 -38.42 -1.31 33.42
CA LYS A 278 -39.60 -2.12 33.08
C LYS A 278 -40.86 -1.26 32.97
N GLU A 279 -41.05 -0.27 33.84
CA GLU A 279 -42.14 0.70 33.75
C GLU A 279 -42.09 1.49 32.43
N ARG A 280 -40.89 1.89 32.00
CA ARG A 280 -40.70 2.66 30.78
C ARG A 280 -40.97 1.83 29.51
N ILE A 281 -40.59 0.55 29.55
CA ILE A 281 -40.91 -0.43 28.50
C ILE A 281 -42.43 -0.70 28.46
N ALA A 282 -43.08 -0.79 29.62
CA ALA A 282 -44.53 -0.93 29.73
C ALA A 282 -45.26 0.33 29.22
N ALA A 283 -44.76 1.53 29.48
CA ALA A 283 -45.30 2.77 28.93
C ALA A 283 -45.17 2.82 27.39
N ALA A 284 -44.16 2.16 26.82
CA ALA A 284 -44.00 2.00 25.38
C ALA A 284 -44.90 0.92 24.76
N GLY A 285 -45.74 0.26 25.56
CA GLY A 285 -46.71 -0.74 25.09
C GLY A 285 -46.24 -2.19 25.21
N TYR A 286 -45.04 -2.47 25.72
CA TYR A 286 -44.49 -3.83 25.78
C TYR A 286 -44.57 -4.42 27.19
N ASP A 287 -45.05 -5.65 27.29
CA ASP A 287 -45.17 -6.34 28.56
C ASP A 287 -43.80 -6.92 28.97
N THR A 288 -43.48 -6.82 30.26
CA THR A 288 -42.32 -7.46 30.89
C THR A 288 -42.80 -8.54 31.87
N GLU A 289 -41.89 -9.32 32.45
CA GLU A 289 -42.27 -10.37 33.43
C GLU A 289 -43.03 -9.84 34.65
N THR A 290 -42.92 -8.55 34.96
CA THR A 290 -43.48 -7.96 36.19
C THR A 290 -44.40 -6.77 35.95
N HIS A 291 -44.29 -6.10 34.80
CA HIS A 291 -45.08 -4.91 34.46
C HIS A 291 -45.81 -5.12 33.13
N LYS A 292 -47.14 -5.04 33.18
CA LYS A 292 -48.05 -5.13 32.02
C LYS A 292 -48.34 -3.72 31.51
N ALA A 293 -48.19 -3.51 30.21
CA ALA A 293 -48.49 -2.22 29.58
C ALA A 293 -50.01 -1.97 29.56
N SER A 294 -50.43 -0.72 29.75
CA SER A 294 -51.85 -0.33 29.65
C SER A 294 -52.44 -0.71 28.30
N ASP A 295 -53.73 -1.07 28.27
CA ASP A 295 -54.42 -1.47 27.04
C ASP A 295 -54.37 -0.37 25.97
N GLU A 296 -54.44 0.90 26.38
CA GLU A 296 -54.31 2.06 25.49
C GLU A 296 -52.91 2.16 24.83
N ALA A 297 -51.83 1.96 25.60
CA ALA A 297 -50.46 1.98 25.07
C ALA A 297 -50.18 0.79 24.14
N TYR A 298 -50.76 -0.36 24.46
CA TYR A 298 -50.61 -1.59 23.68
C TYR A 298 -51.38 -1.55 22.36
N GLU A 299 -52.61 -1.02 22.36
CA GLU A 299 -53.39 -0.82 21.14
C GLU A 299 -52.77 0.21 20.19
N SER A 300 -51.98 1.14 20.73
CA SER A 300 -51.21 2.11 19.95
C SER A 300 -50.01 1.51 19.21
N LEU A 301 -49.60 0.29 19.55
CA LEU A 301 -48.51 -0.40 18.86
C LEU A 301 -48.92 -0.81 17.43
N PRO A 302 -47.97 -0.81 16.48
CA PRO A 302 -48.20 -1.38 15.16
C PRO A 302 -48.71 -2.82 15.27
N LYS A 303 -49.61 -3.24 14.37
CA LYS A 303 -50.21 -4.59 14.37
C LYS A 303 -49.21 -5.75 14.46
N CYS A 304 -47.97 -5.57 14.00
CA CYS A 304 -46.90 -6.56 14.07
C CYS A 304 -46.22 -6.68 15.44
N CYS A 305 -46.43 -5.71 16.34
CA CYS A 305 -45.95 -5.71 17.72
C CYS A 305 -47.05 -6.02 18.74
N GLN A 306 -48.28 -6.30 18.28
CA GLN A 306 -49.33 -6.86 19.11
C GLN A 306 -49.11 -8.38 19.20
N PHE A 307 -48.83 -8.87 20.42
CA PHE A 307 -48.63 -10.28 20.75
C PHE A 307 -49.81 -10.81 21.59
N GLU A 308 -50.01 -12.12 21.61
CA GLU A 308 -51.06 -12.69 22.46
C GLU A 308 -50.70 -12.47 23.93
N ARG A 309 -51.51 -11.67 24.63
CA ARG A 309 -51.34 -11.41 26.06
C ARG A 309 -51.99 -12.56 26.82
N GLU A 310 -51.22 -13.27 27.63
CA GLU A 310 -51.82 -14.18 28.61
C GLU A 310 -52.58 -13.34 29.66
N GLU A 311 -53.80 -13.77 30.01
CA GLU A 311 -54.66 -13.10 31.01
C GLU A 311 -53.98 -13.02 32.37
#